data_AF-A0A819Q8H5-F1
#
_entry.id   AF-A0A819Q8H5-F1
#
_cell.length_a   1.000
_cell.length_b   1.000
_cell.length_c   1.000
_cell.angle_alpha   90.00
_cell.angle_beta   90.00
_cell.angle_gamma   90.00
#
_symmetry.space_group_name_H-M   'P 1'
#
loop_
_entity.id
_entity.type
_entity.pdbx_description
1 polymer ?
#
loop_
_entity_poly.entity_id
_entity_poly.type
_entity_poly.pdbx_seq_one_letter_code
_entity_poly.pdbx_strand_id
1 'polypeptide(L)'
;MTINFFHFIVLLSSINAFYLPGLAPNTFCRTSIPDSKCKTQVDVFVNRLDSVESILPYEYSYFDFCTVVDEPSPVENLGQVLFGERIRPSPYKASLHFFV
;
A
#
# COMPACT_ATOMS: atom_id res chain seq x y z
N MET A 1 17.22 -9.47 -47.16
CA MET A 1 16.45 -8.49 -46.35
C MET A 1 15.16 -9.06 -45.76
N THR A 2 14.50 -10.02 -46.41
CA THR A 2 13.23 -10.62 -45.95
C THR A 2 13.35 -11.57 -44.75
N ILE A 3 14.45 -12.32 -44.61
CA ILE A 3 14.69 -13.24 -43.48
C ILE A 3 14.81 -12.49 -42.14
N ASN A 4 15.51 -11.35 -42.12
CA ASN A 4 15.65 -10.53 -40.90
C ASN A 4 14.31 -9.97 -40.43
N PHE A 5 13.38 -9.71 -41.35
CA PHE A 5 12.05 -9.24 -41.01
C PHE A 5 11.21 -10.32 -40.33
N PHE A 6 11.28 -11.56 -40.83
CA PHE A 6 10.60 -12.70 -40.21
C PHE A 6 11.14 -12.97 -38.79
N HIS A 7 12.45 -12.88 -38.60
CA HIS A 7 13.08 -13.07 -37.30
C HIS A 7 12.69 -11.99 -36.28
N PHE A 8 12.49 -10.75 -36.74
CA PHE A 8 12.00 -9.65 -35.90
C PHE A 8 10.55 -9.89 -35.45
N ILE A 9 9.67 -10.38 -36.33
CA ILE A 9 8.27 -10.68 -35.98
C ILE A 9 8.17 -11.80 -34.92
N VAL A 10 9.02 -12.83 -35.03
CA VAL A 10 9.07 -13.92 -34.03
C VAL A 10 9.57 -13.44 -32.66
N LEU A 11 10.42 -12.41 -32.62
CA LEU A 11 10.87 -11.80 -31.37
C LEU A 11 9.76 -10.94 -30.71
N LEU A 12 8.88 -10.30 -31.48
CA LEU A 12 7.77 -9.52 -30.91
C LEU A 12 6.66 -10.41 -30.34
N SER A 13 6.42 -11.61 -30.89
CA SER A 13 5.37 -12.52 -30.40
C SER A 13 5.70 -13.17 -29.06
N SER A 14 6.92 -13.01 -28.55
CA SER A 14 7.38 -13.55 -27.26
C SER A 14 7.35 -12.52 -26.13
N ILE A 15 6.84 -11.31 -26.38
CA ILE A 15 6.71 -10.26 -25.37
C ILE A 15 5.41 -10.45 -24.59
N ASN A 16 5.52 -10.84 -23.32
CA ASN A 16 4.41 -10.83 -22.37
C ASN A 16 4.49 -9.53 -21.57
N ALA A 17 3.54 -8.62 -21.81
CA ALA A 17 3.35 -7.42 -20.99
C ALA A 17 2.15 -7.63 -20.06
N PHE A 18 2.33 -7.29 -18.78
CA PHE A 18 1.24 -7.29 -17.80
C PHE A 18 0.95 -5.85 -17.39
N TYR A 19 -0.28 -5.41 -17.59
CA TYR A 19 -0.74 -4.13 -17.06
C TYR A 19 -1.29 -4.35 -15.66
N LEU A 20 -0.75 -3.61 -14.69
CA LEU A 20 -1.34 -3.57 -13.36
C LEU A 20 -2.59 -2.70 -13.38
N PRO A 21 -3.78 -3.25 -13.11
CA PRO A 21 -4.97 -2.43 -12.94
C PRO A 21 -4.74 -1.42 -11.81
N GLY A 22 -5.17 -0.18 -12.02
CA GLY A 22 -5.02 0.89 -11.03
C GLY A 22 -5.70 0.55 -9.70
N LEU A 23 -5.22 1.16 -8.61
CA LEU A 23 -5.81 1.01 -7.28
C LEU A 23 -7.15 1.76 -7.22
N ALA A 24 -8.19 1.11 -6.72
CA ALA A 24 -9.49 1.75 -6.53
C ALA A 24 -9.42 2.77 -5.37
N PRO A 25 -9.88 4.01 -5.55
CA PRO A 25 -9.85 5.01 -4.49
C PRO A 25 -10.89 4.69 -3.40
N ASN A 26 -10.49 4.85 -2.14
CA ASN A 26 -11.41 4.81 -1.00
C ASN A 26 -11.96 6.22 -0.72
N THR A 27 -13.28 6.35 -0.56
CA THR A 27 -13.93 7.63 -0.27
C THR A 27 -14.22 7.77 1.23
N PHE A 28 -13.88 8.92 1.81
CA PHE A 28 -14.09 9.23 3.21
C PHE A 28 -15.04 10.41 3.43
N CYS A 29 -15.93 10.31 4.43
CA CYS A 29 -16.97 11.29 4.72
C CYS A 29 -16.93 11.72 6.20
N ARG A 30 -17.46 12.92 6.49
CA ARG A 30 -17.54 13.46 7.86
C ARG A 30 -18.54 12.71 8.74
N THR A 31 -19.68 12.32 8.17
CA THR A 31 -20.75 11.58 8.85
C THR A 31 -21.04 10.30 8.08
N SER A 32 -21.40 9.24 8.78
CA SER A 32 -21.85 7.99 8.15
C SER A 32 -23.16 8.25 7.42
N ILE A 33 -23.11 8.34 6.10
CA ILE A 33 -24.32 8.46 5.26
C ILE A 33 -24.82 7.03 5.04
N PRO A 34 -26.00 6.64 5.59
CA PRO A 34 -26.61 5.36 5.27
C PRO A 34 -26.83 5.33 3.75
N ASP A 35 -26.41 4.24 3.10
CA ASP A 35 -26.46 3.99 1.64
C ASP A 35 -25.23 4.42 0.81
N SER A 36 -24.19 5.02 1.41
CA SER A 36 -22.92 5.27 0.71
C SER A 36 -21.81 4.31 1.17
N LYS A 37 -20.95 3.84 0.24
CA LYS A 37 -19.68 3.16 0.58
C LYS A 37 -18.63 4.13 1.17
N CYS A 38 -19.07 5.12 1.93
CA CYS A 38 -18.22 6.17 2.45
C CYS A 38 -17.79 5.85 3.89
N LYS A 39 -16.48 5.77 4.14
CA LYS A 39 -15.91 5.48 5.46
C LYS A 39 -15.71 6.76 6.26
N THR A 40 -15.91 6.72 7.57
CA THR A 40 -15.63 7.86 8.48
C THR A 40 -14.35 7.67 9.27
N GLN A 41 -13.97 6.42 9.53
CA GLN A 41 -12.76 6.04 10.25
C GLN A 41 -11.63 5.71 9.26
N VAL A 42 -10.43 6.18 9.58
CA VAL A 42 -9.19 5.87 8.85
C VAL A 42 -8.31 5.00 9.74
N ASP A 43 -8.01 3.81 9.24
CA ASP A 43 -7.08 2.88 9.87
C ASP A 43 -5.66 3.40 9.68
N VAL A 44 -4.88 3.45 10.77
CA VAL A 44 -3.51 3.95 10.75
C VAL A 44 -2.55 2.77 10.83
N PHE A 45 -1.63 2.70 9.88
CA PHE A 45 -0.59 1.68 9.81
C PHE A 45 0.79 2.32 10.03
N VAL A 46 1.68 1.57 10.68
CA VAL A 46 3.08 1.96 10.90
C VAL A 46 3.96 1.24 9.89
N ASN A 47 4.80 1.99 9.17
CA ASN A 47 5.84 1.40 8.32
C ASN A 47 7.15 1.22 9.12
N ARG A 48 7.75 2.33 9.55
CA ARG A 48 8.98 2.37 10.34
C ARG A 48 8.94 3.50 11.36
N LEU A 49 9.74 3.38 12.41
CA LEU A 49 9.90 4.41 13.43
C LEU A 49 11.17 5.21 13.15
N ASP A 50 11.00 6.51 12.94
CA ASP A 50 12.09 7.44 12.69
C ASP A 50 12.39 8.28 13.95
N SER A 51 13.65 8.66 14.14
CA SER A 51 14.11 9.43 15.29
C SER A 51 15.14 10.47 14.87
N VAL A 52 15.07 11.66 15.46
CA VAL A 52 16.05 12.74 15.20
C VAL A 52 17.47 12.38 15.62
N GLU A 53 17.63 11.43 16.54
CA GLU A 53 18.93 11.00 17.07
C GLU A 53 19.52 9.81 16.30
N SER A 54 18.71 9.05 15.55
CA SER A 54 19.16 7.86 14.84
C SER A 54 19.11 8.07 13.33
N ILE A 55 20.21 7.75 12.64
CA ILE A 55 20.27 7.78 11.18
C ILE A 55 19.52 6.58 10.57
N LEU A 56 19.30 5.52 11.36
CA LEU A 56 18.64 4.30 10.90
C LEU A 56 17.25 4.16 11.54
N PRO A 57 16.21 3.93 10.74
CA PRO A 57 14.86 3.75 11.27
C PRO A 57 14.70 2.38 11.95
N TYR A 58 13.89 2.34 13.00
CA TYR A 58 13.60 1.12 13.76
C TYR A 58 12.32 0.44 13.25
N GLU A 59 12.26 -0.88 13.39
CA GLU A 59 11.03 -1.64 13.14
C GLU A 59 10.03 -1.41 14.30
N TYR A 60 8.73 -1.40 14.00
CA TYR A 60 7.69 -1.16 15.01
C TYR A 60 7.70 -2.22 16.15
N SER A 61 8.07 -3.46 15.83
CA SER A 61 8.19 -4.58 16.77
C SER A 61 9.44 -4.53 17.67
N TYR A 62 10.37 -3.61 17.40
CA TYR A 62 11.59 -3.48 18.21
C TYR A 62 11.29 -3.00 19.64
N PHE A 63 10.17 -2.29 19.82
CA PHE A 63 9.71 -1.78 21.10
C PHE A 63 8.47 -2.51 21.57
N ASP A 64 8.26 -2.56 22.90
CA ASP A 64 7.11 -3.21 23.53
C ASP A 64 5.84 -2.32 23.45
N PHE A 65 5.40 -2.01 22.23
CA PHE A 65 4.13 -1.32 22.02
C PHE A 65 2.94 -2.29 22.05
N CYS A 66 1.79 -1.80 22.48
CA CYS A 66 0.53 -2.53 22.36
C CYS A 66 0.19 -2.72 20.87
N THR A 67 0.27 -3.96 20.39
CA THR A 67 -0.11 -4.34 19.04
C THR A 67 -1.57 -4.82 19.01
N VAL A 68 -2.25 -4.57 17.90
CA VAL A 68 -3.59 -5.13 17.66
C VAL A 68 -3.38 -6.59 17.29
N VAL A 69 -3.71 -7.50 18.20
CA VAL A 69 -3.28 -8.93 18.19
C VAL A 69 -3.82 -9.71 16.98
N ASP A 70 -4.90 -9.25 16.34
CA ASP A 70 -5.68 -10.08 15.42
C ASP A 70 -5.86 -9.51 13.99
N GLU A 71 -5.16 -8.43 13.61
CA GLU A 71 -5.30 -7.85 12.26
C GLU A 71 -4.12 -8.21 11.34
N PRO A 72 -4.39 -8.83 10.17
CA PRO A 72 -3.35 -9.08 9.19
C PRO A 72 -2.82 -7.76 8.64
N SER A 73 -1.51 -7.60 8.68
CA SER A 73 -0.80 -6.50 8.01
C SER A 73 -1.19 -6.41 6.53
N PRO A 74 -1.86 -5.34 6.07
CA PRO A 74 -2.14 -5.17 4.66
C PRO A 74 -0.84 -4.94 3.90
N VAL A 75 -0.81 -5.31 2.62
CA VAL A 75 0.28 -4.95 1.70
C VAL A 75 -0.34 -4.11 0.60
N GLU A 76 -0.09 -2.80 0.64
CA GLU A 76 -0.76 -1.82 -0.22
C GLU A 76 -0.28 -1.89 -1.67
N ASN A 77 1.03 -2.04 -1.87
CA ASN A 77 1.66 -1.81 -3.17
C ASN A 77 2.52 -2.99 -3.62
N LEU A 78 2.48 -3.31 -4.92
CA LEU A 78 3.33 -4.36 -5.51
C LEU A 78 4.82 -4.08 -5.27
N GLY A 79 5.24 -2.81 -5.38
CA GLY A 79 6.61 -2.42 -5.07
C GLY A 79 6.99 -2.78 -3.63
N GLN A 80 6.11 -2.49 -2.67
CA GLN A 80 6.34 -2.81 -1.26
C GLN A 80 6.46 -4.33 -1.03
N VAL A 81 5.63 -5.13 -1.72
CA VAL A 81 5.74 -6.60 -1.72
C VAL A 81 7.09 -7.06 -2.25
N LEU A 82 7.53 -6.51 -3.40
CA LEU A 82 8.79 -6.88 -4.05
C LEU A 82 10.02 -6.52 -3.21
N PHE A 83 9.98 -5.40 -2.48
CA PHE A 83 11.04 -5.00 -1.55
C PHE A 83 10.93 -5.68 -0.18
N GLY A 84 9.91 -6.53 0.04
CA GLY A 84 9.71 -7.26 1.30
C GLY A 84 9.29 -6.37 2.48
N GLU A 85 8.86 -5.14 2.22
CA GLU A 85 8.48 -4.19 3.26
C GLU A 85 7.09 -4.51 3.81
N ARG A 86 6.96 -4.49 5.14
CA ARG A 86 5.73 -4.87 5.85
C ARG A 86 5.27 -3.69 6.70
N ILE A 87 4.05 -3.22 6.44
CA ILE A 87 3.38 -2.28 7.35
C ILE A 87 2.69 -3.05 8.48
N ARG A 88 2.63 -2.48 9.67
CA ARG A 88 2.00 -3.06 10.85
C ARG A 88 0.75 -2.26 11.24
N PRO A 89 -0.33 -2.93 11.68
CA PRO A 89 -1.49 -2.21 12.22
C PRO A 89 -1.10 -1.46 13.48
N SER A 90 -1.59 -0.22 13.61
CA SER A 90 -1.45 0.56 14.84
C SER A 90 -2.77 0.56 15.61
N PRO A 91 -2.75 0.76 16.94
CA PRO A 91 -3.98 0.89 17.72
C PRO A 91 -4.71 2.24 17.52
N TYR A 92 -4.17 3.15 16.70
CA TYR A 92 -4.73 4.48 16.51
C TYR A 92 -5.82 4.51 15.45
N LYS A 93 -6.94 5.14 15.78
CA LYS A 93 -8.03 5.44 14.84
C LYS A 93 -8.02 6.93 14.53
N ALA A 94 -7.81 7.29 13.27
CA ALA A 94 -7.85 8.67 12.85
C ALA A 94 -9.24 9.04 12.31
N SER A 95 -9.69 10.25 12.63
CA SER A 95 -10.90 10.85 12.06
C SER A 95 -10.51 12.06 11.21
N LEU A 96 -10.97 12.10 9.96
CA LEU A 96 -10.72 13.23 9.07
C LEU A 96 -11.62 14.42 9.44
N HIS A 97 -11.01 15.49 9.95
CA HIS A 97 -11.70 16.77 10.17
C HIS A 97 -11.40 17.74 9.03
N PHE A 98 -12.33 17.84 8.08
CA PHE A 98 -12.24 18.81 6.98
C PHE A 98 -12.63 20.20 7.47
N PHE A 99 -11.67 21.12 7.51
CA PHE A 99 -11.94 22.56 7.64
C PHE A 99 -12.32 23.08 6.26
N VAL A 100 -13.61 23.34 6.05
CA VAL A 100 -14.10 24.15 4.92
C VAL A 100 -14.05 25.61 5.35
#